data_AF-A0A7Y2JYU2-F1
#
_entry.id   AF-A0A7Y2JYU2-F1
#
_cell.length_a   1.000
_cell.length_b   1.000
_cell.length_c   1.000
_cell.angle_alpha   90.00
_cell.angle_beta   90.00
_cell.angle_gamma   90.00
#
_symmetry.space_group_name_H-M   'P 1'
#
loop_
_entity.id
_entity.type
_entity.pdbx_description
1 polymer ?
#
loop_
_entity_poly.entity_id
_entity_poly.type
_entity_poly.pdbx_seq_one_letter_code
_entity_poly.pdbx_strand_id
1 'polypeptide(L)' 'MNIRKNFEAIFLSAAALGLAASYATAAARPVEIVKAPTAILVDSTMHVVVVKAPRLTVAQKAGLN' A
#
# COMPACT_ATOMS: atom_id res chain seq x y z
N MET A 1 43.96 27.95 1.76
CA MET A 1 43.67 26.95 2.82
C MET A 1 42.41 26.16 2.46
N ASN A 2 42.43 24.84 2.64
CA ASN A 2 41.64 23.82 1.93
C ASN A 2 40.16 23.65 2.35
N ILE A 3 39.40 24.74 2.52
CA ILE A 3 37.99 24.66 2.98
C ILE A 3 37.13 23.76 2.08
N ARG A 4 37.43 23.73 0.76
CA ARG A 4 36.72 22.93 -0.23
C ARG A 4 36.93 21.41 -0.08
N LYS A 5 38.10 20.98 0.42
CA LYS A 5 38.39 19.54 0.65
C LYS A 5 37.69 18.99 1.88
N ASN A 6 37.50 19.83 2.91
CA ASN A 6 36.81 19.41 4.14
C ASN A 6 35.29 19.38 3.98
N PHE A 7 34.75 20.12 3.01
CA PHE A 7 33.32 20.18 2.75
C PHE A 7 32.75 18.86 2.22
N GLU A 8 33.54 18.15 1.42
CA GLU A 8 33.17 16.84 0.89
C GLU A 8 33.02 15.80 2.01
N ALA A 9 33.95 15.78 2.97
CA ALA A 9 33.87 14.89 4.14
C ALA A 9 32.67 15.22 5.05
N ILE A 10 32.36 16.51 5.24
CA ILE A 10 31.19 16.94 6.01
C ILE A 10 29.90 16.56 5.30
N PHE A 11 29.85 16.69 3.97
CA PHE A 11 28.68 16.30 3.18
C PHE A 11 28.44 14.79 3.22
N LEU A 12 29.48 13.99 3.01
CA LEU A 12 29.40 12.53 3.07
C LEU A 12 28.96 12.03 4.46
N SER A 13 29.50 12.62 5.53
CA SER A 13 29.09 12.25 6.89
C SER A 13 27.65 12.66 7.21
N ALA A 14 27.22 13.86 6.79
CA ALA A 14 25.83 14.30 6.95
C ALA A 14 24.86 13.40 6.15
N ALA A 15 25.20 13.02 4.93
CA ALA A 15 24.39 12.13 4.10
C ALA A 15 24.27 10.73 4.73
N ALA A 16 25.37 10.17 5.23
CA ALA A 16 25.36 8.86 5.90
C ALA A 16 24.48 8.86 7.16
N LEU A 17 24.59 9.91 7.98
CA LEU A 17 23.77 10.07 9.18
C LEU A 17 22.27 10.26 8.84
N GLY A 18 21.96 11.06 7.82
CA GLY A 18 20.59 11.26 7.34
C GLY A 18 19.94 9.98 6.81
N LEU A 19 20.69 9.17 6.07
CA LEU A 19 20.22 7.86 5.57
C LEU A 19 19.98 6.87 6.72
N ALA A 20 20.91 6.77 7.67
CA ALA A 20 20.76 5.90 8.83
C ALA A 20 19.55 6.28 9.70
N ALA A 21 19.35 7.58 9.93
CA ALA A 21 18.19 8.10 10.67
C ALA A 21 16.86 7.86 9.93
N SER A 22 16.85 8.05 8.60
CA SER A 22 15.67 7.78 7.77
C SER A 22 15.30 6.29 7.78
N TYR A 23 16.30 5.41 7.68
CA TYR A 23 16.09 3.96 7.77
C TYR A 23 15.54 3.54 9.14
N ALA A 24 16.11 4.06 10.23
CA ALA A 24 15.65 3.74 11.58
C ALA A 24 14.21 4.23 11.85
N THR A 25 13.81 5.37 11.28
CA THR A 25 12.47 5.96 11.51
C THR A 25 11.40 5.43 10.56
N ALA A 26 11.77 4.74 9.47
CA ALA A 26 10.82 4.20 8.50
C ALA A 26 9.82 3.19 9.11
N ALA A 27 10.23 2.45 10.15
CA ALA A 27 9.37 1.46 10.81
C ALA A 27 8.45 2.05 11.90
N ALA A 28 8.61 3.33 12.27
CA ALA A 28 7.95 3.91 13.45
C ALA A 28 6.49 4.35 13.22
N ARG A 29 5.96 4.22 12.00
CA ARG A 29 4.57 4.55 11.71
C ARG A 29 3.82 3.32 11.21
N PRO A 30 3.29 2.47 12.11
CA PRO A 30 2.25 1.54 11.71
C PRO A 30 1.11 2.38 11.15
N VAL A 31 0.88 2.28 9.85
CA VAL A 31 -0.38 2.76 9.25
C VAL A 31 -1.44 1.84 9.82
N GLU A 32 -2.16 2.30 10.85
CA GLU A 32 -3.37 1.64 11.29
C GLU A 32 -4.38 1.74 10.16
N ILE A 33 -4.41 0.70 9.31
CA ILE A 33 -5.49 0.51 8.37
C ILE A 33 -6.70 0.13 9.23
N VAL A 34 -7.43 1.14 9.70
CA VAL A 34 -8.78 0.93 10.20
C VAL A 34 -9.54 0.31 9.04
N LYS A 35 -9.86 -0.98 9.16
CA LYS A 35 -10.76 -1.66 8.24
C LYS A 35 -12.09 -0.92 8.31
N ALA A 36 -12.29 0.03 7.39
CA ALA A 36 -13.57 0.68 7.26
C ALA A 36 -14.61 -0.44 7.08
N PRO A 37 -15.66 -0.52 7.92
CA PRO A 37 -16.76 -1.39 7.58
C PRO A 37 -17.24 -0.92 6.21
N THR A 38 -17.23 -1.82 5.24
CA THR A 38 -17.93 -1.59 3.98
C THR A 38 -19.39 -1.43 4.37
N ALA A 39 -19.82 -0.20 4.60
CA ALA A 39 -21.23 0.11 4.75
C ALA A 39 -21.84 -0.26 3.42
N ILE A 40 -22.52 -1.41 3.39
CA ILE A 40 -23.42 -1.73 2.29
C ILE A 40 -24.53 -0.70 2.45
N LEU A 41 -24.46 0.38 1.69
CA LEU A 41 -25.58 1.30 1.52
C LEU A 41 -26.65 0.51 0.77
N VAL A 42 -27.45 -0.26 1.52
CA VAL A 42 -28.65 -0.89 0.99
C VAL A 42 -29.67 0.22 0.86
N ASP A 43 -29.76 0.80 -0.34
CA ASP A 43 -30.95 1.54 -0.74
C ASP A 43 -32.13 0.59 -0.60
N SER A 44 -33.11 0.92 0.26
CA SER A 44 -34.28 0.07 0.53
C SER A 44 -35.17 -0.13 -0.70
N THR A 45 -34.91 0.60 -1.78
CA THR A 45 -35.59 0.49 -3.07
C THR A 45 -34.95 -0.57 -3.99
N MET A 46 -33.71 -1.01 -3.71
CA MET A 46 -33.02 -2.03 -4.51
C MET A 46 -33.09 -3.41 -3.85
N HIS A 47 -33.77 -4.35 -4.51
CA HIS A 47 -33.70 -5.77 -4.14
C HIS A 47 -32.34 -6.36 -4.51
N VAL A 48 -31.46 -6.52 -3.53
CA VAL A 48 -30.16 -7.19 -3.71
C VAL A 48 -30.31 -8.68 -3.35
N VAL A 49 -30.20 -9.55 -4.35
CA VAL A 49 -30.16 -11.01 -4.14
C VAL A 49 -28.71 -11.48 -4.27
N VAL A 50 -28.12 -11.95 -3.16
CA VAL A 50 -26.76 -12.52 -3.16
C VAL A 50 -26.85 -13.98 -3.57
N VAL A 51 -26.51 -14.27 -4.84
CA VAL A 51 -26.43 -15.64 -5.35
C VAL A 51 -25.00 -16.15 -5.23
N LYS A 52 -24.81 -17.22 -4.46
CA LYS A 52 -23.55 -17.97 -4.40
C LYS A 52 -23.62 -19.12 -5.41
N ALA A 53 -22.99 -18.95 -6.56
CA ALA A 53 -22.85 -20.00 -7.56
C ALA A 53 -21.36 -20.38 -7.75
N PRO A 54 -21.04 -21.67 -7.98
CA PRO A 54 -19.71 -22.09 -8.37
C PRO A 54 -19.25 -21.42 -9.68
N ARG A 55 -17.93 -21.20 -9.82
CA ARG A 55 -17.35 -20.69 -11.08
C ARG A 55 -17.47 -21.77 -12.16
N LEU A 56 -18.08 -21.42 -13.30
CA LEU A 56 -18.09 -22.30 -14.47
C LEU A 56 -16.67 -22.47 -15.00
N THR A 57 -16.31 -23.70 -15.36
CA THR A 57 -15.08 -23.99 -16.10
C THR A 57 -15.15 -23.45 -17.53
N VAL A 58 -13.99 -23.32 -18.19
CA VAL A 58 -13.91 -22.82 -19.58
C VAL A 58 -14.76 -23.65 -20.54
N ALA A 59 -14.77 -24.98 -20.36
CA ALA A 59 -15.59 -25.90 -21.15
C ALA A 59 -17.09 -25.66 -20.94
N GLN A 60 -17.53 -25.48 -19.69
CA GLN A 60 -18.93 -25.21 -19.37
C GLN A 60 -19.40 -23.84 -19.87
N LYS A 61 -18.51 -22.85 -19.89
CA LYS A 61 -18.80 -21.53 -20.46
C LYS A 61 -18.94 -21.57 -21.99
N ALA A 62 -18.20 -22.43 -22.67
CA ALA A 62 -18.28 -22.59 -24.13
C ALA A 62 -19.61 -23.23 -24.60
N GLY A 63 -20.23 -24.06 -23.76
CA GLY A 63 -21.53 -24.67 -24.02
C GLY A 63 -22.74 -23.81 -23.66
N LEU A 64 -22.52 -22.56 -23.24
CA LEU A 64 -23.57 -21.61 -22.87
C LEU A 64 -23.86 -20.58 -23.99
N ASN A 65 -23.40 -20.84 -25.22
CA ASN A 65 -23.70 -20.04 -26.41
C ASN A 65 -24.97 -20.55 -27.10
#